data_AF-A0A3A4PL04-F1
#
_entry.id   AF-A0A3A4PL04-F1
#
_cell.length_a   1.000
_cell.length_b   1.000
_cell.length_c   1.000
_cell.angle_alpha   90.00
_cell.angle_beta   90.00
_cell.angle_gamma   90.00
#
_symmetry.space_group_name_H-M   'P 1'
#
loop_
_entity.id
_entity.type
_entity.pdbx_description
1 polymer ?
#
loop_
_entity_poly.entity_id
_entity_poly.type
_entity_poly.pdbx_seq_one_letter_code
_entity_poly.pdbx_strand_id
1 'polypeptide(L)'
;MLSIINNQKKNHESTMGNLLVQSKNLSDVVQSAMYHPYHNETYRVIDRLLPSTARENIPLSLILFKIEPFMQLIQLCEEQQIWKLIEGLLTILMEQTPDVVYVDCVEVNEFIVLIPAVNPDQALTAGDEICRRFHDMAKKMIRKKGLSLKLKGGLAVFPEDGENRLELFRIARAGIYQASQKARQTVIRMQNDRLISKSAGYASYQVDQMYEIASLEGVSVDSFLREAFDCHLKRFILPANTKGR
;
A
#
# COMPACT_ATOMS: atom_id res chain seq x y z
N MET A 1 4.17 -11.50 -26.79
CA MET A 1 3.82 -10.23 -26.10
C MET A 1 4.87 -9.76 -25.09
N LEU A 2 6.05 -10.42 -24.98
CA LEU A 2 7.17 -10.04 -24.11
C LEU A 2 8.30 -9.28 -24.83
N SER A 3 8.19 -9.05 -26.14
CA SER A 3 9.28 -8.54 -26.98
C SER A 3 9.24 -7.04 -27.26
N ILE A 4 8.15 -6.34 -26.94
CA ILE A 4 8.00 -4.89 -27.20
C ILE A 4 8.60 -4.04 -26.06
N ILE A 5 8.84 -4.65 -24.89
CA ILE A 5 9.34 -4.01 -23.66
C ILE A 5 10.84 -3.62 -23.77
N ASN A 6 11.60 -4.22 -24.69
CA ASN A 6 13.07 -4.14 -24.65
C ASN A 6 13.71 -2.87 -25.23
N ASN A 7 13.03 -2.10 -26.08
CA ASN A 7 13.70 -0.99 -26.80
C ASN A 7 13.55 0.40 -26.16
N GLN A 8 12.61 0.60 -25.23
CA GLN A 8 12.54 1.83 -24.41
C GLN A 8 13.15 1.67 -23.00
N LYS A 9 13.49 0.43 -22.60
CA LYS A 9 14.09 0.07 -21.31
C LYS A 9 15.51 0.63 -21.11
N LYS A 10 16.38 0.56 -22.13
CA LYS A 10 17.83 0.73 -21.97
C LYS A 10 18.30 2.13 -21.54
N ASN A 11 17.54 3.19 -21.82
CA ASN A 11 17.95 4.56 -21.45
C ASN A 11 17.35 5.02 -20.11
N HIS A 12 16.23 4.44 -19.67
CA HIS A 12 15.58 4.77 -18.38
C HIS A 12 15.99 3.84 -17.23
N GLU A 13 16.47 2.61 -17.52
CA GLU A 13 16.99 1.67 -16.52
C GLU A 13 18.20 2.22 -15.75
N SER A 14 19.06 3.03 -16.39
CA SER A 14 20.28 3.56 -15.76
C SER A 14 20.03 4.68 -14.75
N THR A 15 18.94 5.44 -14.88
CA THR A 15 18.61 6.55 -13.97
C THR A 15 17.67 6.08 -12.85
N MET A 16 16.68 5.25 -13.19
CA MET A 16 15.71 4.72 -12.23
C MET A 16 16.25 3.57 -11.38
N GLY A 17 17.17 2.76 -11.91
CA GLY A 17 17.86 1.71 -11.15
C GLY A 17 18.71 2.25 -9.99
N ASN A 18 19.02 3.55 -9.96
CA ASN A 18 19.67 4.21 -8.82
C ASN A 18 18.67 4.87 -7.84
N LEU A 19 17.43 5.10 -8.26
CA LEU A 19 16.38 5.79 -7.50
C LEU A 19 15.48 4.83 -6.72
N LEU A 20 15.20 3.66 -7.31
CA LEU A 20 14.35 2.60 -6.75
C LEU A 20 15.18 1.32 -6.58
N VAL A 21 16.25 1.39 -5.77
CA VAL A 21 16.88 0.17 -5.27
C VAL A 21 16.08 -0.30 -4.07
N GLN A 22 15.46 -1.48 -4.18
CA GLN A 22 14.94 -2.19 -3.02
C GLN A 22 16.11 -2.39 -2.03
N SER A 23 16.18 -1.56 -0.99
CA SER A 23 17.28 -1.59 -0.02
C SER A 23 17.15 -2.76 0.96
N LYS A 24 15.93 -3.23 1.19
CA LYS A 24 15.59 -4.30 2.12
C LYS A 24 15.50 -5.64 1.41
N ASN A 25 16.24 -6.63 1.90
CA ASN A 25 16.04 -8.01 1.44
C ASN A 25 14.71 -8.57 1.98
N LEU A 26 14.28 -9.74 1.50
CA LEU A 26 13.02 -10.37 1.92
C LEU A 26 12.92 -10.51 3.45
N SER A 27 13.99 -10.93 4.11
CA SER A 27 14.04 -11.11 5.56
C SER A 27 13.80 -9.79 6.30
N ASP A 28 14.40 -8.69 5.82
CA ASP A 28 14.24 -7.36 6.42
C ASP A 28 12.80 -6.84 6.27
N VAL A 29 12.16 -7.09 5.12
CA VAL A 29 10.76 -6.69 4.89
C VAL A 29 9.81 -7.54 5.75
N VAL A 30 10.04 -8.86 5.86
CA VAL A 30 9.28 -9.74 6.76
C VAL A 30 9.44 -9.27 8.20
N GLN A 31 10.66 -8.98 8.65
CA GLN A 31 10.90 -8.50 10.01
C GLN A 31 10.22 -7.15 10.26
N SER A 32 10.25 -6.24 9.28
CA SER A 32 9.55 -4.95 9.34
C SER A 32 8.03 -5.14 9.48
N ALA A 33 7.42 -6.03 8.68
CA ALA A 33 6.00 -6.37 8.74
C ALA A 33 5.58 -6.82 10.15
N MET A 34 6.47 -7.56 10.82
CA MET A 34 6.18 -8.22 12.08
C MET A 34 6.35 -7.33 13.30
N TYR A 35 7.50 -6.67 13.39
CA TYR A 35 7.89 -5.97 14.62
C TYR A 35 7.70 -4.46 14.50
N HIS A 36 7.75 -3.93 13.28
CA HIS A 36 7.80 -2.50 13.01
C HIS A 36 6.89 -2.05 11.85
N PRO A 37 5.60 -2.49 11.79
CA PRO A 37 4.76 -2.24 10.62
C PRO A 37 4.45 -0.76 10.37
N TYR A 38 4.73 0.13 11.32
CA TYR A 38 4.47 1.58 11.24
C TYR A 38 5.72 2.40 10.93
N HIS A 39 6.76 1.80 10.33
CA HIS A 39 7.96 2.55 10.02
C HIS A 39 7.72 3.57 8.91
N ASN A 40 7.93 4.84 9.23
CA ASN A 40 7.82 5.99 8.32
C ASN A 40 8.80 5.95 7.14
N GLU A 41 9.64 4.90 7.02
CA GLU A 41 10.62 4.76 5.95
C GLU A 41 9.95 4.68 4.58
N THR A 42 8.88 3.88 4.43
CA THR A 42 8.10 3.82 3.18
C THR A 42 7.60 5.20 2.76
N TYR A 43 7.10 5.98 3.72
CA TYR A 43 6.62 7.34 3.45
C TYR A 43 7.73 8.26 2.96
N ARG A 44 8.91 8.20 3.62
CA ARG A 44 10.09 8.97 3.21
C ARG A 44 10.62 8.55 1.84
N VAL A 45 10.54 7.27 1.49
CA VAL A 45 10.91 6.76 0.16
C VAL A 45 9.98 7.38 -0.89
N ILE A 46 8.67 7.32 -0.69
CA ILE A 46 7.70 7.90 -1.63
C ILE A 46 7.91 9.41 -1.75
N ASP A 47 8.01 10.14 -0.64
CA ASP A 47 8.18 11.60 -0.64
C ASP A 47 9.48 12.04 -1.35
N ARG A 48 10.51 11.17 -1.40
CA ARG A 48 11.74 11.38 -2.20
C ARG A 48 11.56 11.01 -3.68
N LEU A 49 10.77 9.98 -3.96
CA LEU A 49 10.54 9.48 -5.32
C LEU A 49 9.67 10.40 -6.14
N LEU A 50 8.55 10.89 -5.60
CA LEU A 50 7.57 11.67 -6.35
C LEU A 50 8.19 12.90 -7.06
N PRO A 51 9.03 13.73 -6.42
CA PRO A 51 9.68 14.86 -7.10
C PRO A 51 10.66 14.42 -8.20
N SER A 52 11.29 13.25 -8.04
CA SER A 52 12.24 12.72 -9.01
C SER A 52 11.52 12.17 -10.24
N THR A 53 10.47 11.38 -10.04
CA THR A 53 9.64 10.84 -11.13
C THR A 53 8.87 11.94 -11.85
N ALA A 54 8.45 13.00 -11.16
CA ALA A 54 7.86 14.19 -11.78
C ALA A 54 8.82 14.90 -12.74
N ARG A 55 10.06 15.15 -12.30
CA ARG A 55 11.08 15.83 -13.13
C ARG A 55 11.42 15.04 -14.39
N GLU A 56 11.41 13.71 -14.31
CA GLU A 56 11.69 12.83 -15.44
C GLU A 56 10.44 12.47 -16.26
N ASN A 57 9.26 12.95 -15.86
CA ASN A 57 7.96 12.62 -16.46
C ASN A 57 7.70 11.10 -16.53
N ILE A 58 8.08 10.39 -15.47
CA ILE A 58 7.90 8.96 -15.32
C ILE A 58 6.68 8.71 -14.42
N PRO A 59 5.62 8.03 -14.90
CA PRO A 59 4.49 7.69 -14.05
C PRO A 59 4.91 6.67 -12.98
N LEU A 60 4.33 6.77 -11.79
CA LEU A 60 4.56 5.82 -10.70
C LEU A 60 3.23 5.19 -10.29
N SER A 61 3.10 3.88 -10.51
CA SER A 61 1.96 3.11 -10.03
C SER A 61 2.20 2.64 -8.60
N LEU A 62 1.29 2.97 -7.70
CA LEU A 62 1.26 2.54 -6.31
C LEU A 62 0.11 1.54 -6.14
N ILE A 63 0.43 0.30 -5.80
CA ILE A 63 -0.57 -0.70 -5.42
C ILE A 63 -0.46 -0.96 -3.93
N LEU A 64 -1.56 -0.75 -3.22
CA LEU A 64 -1.68 -1.07 -1.81
C LEU A 64 -2.53 -2.34 -1.67
N PHE A 65 -1.97 -3.37 -1.07
CA PHE A 65 -2.63 -4.65 -0.82
C PHE A 65 -3.00 -4.82 0.64
N LYS A 66 -4.11 -5.49 0.89
CA LYS A 66 -4.59 -5.84 2.23
C LYS A 66 -5.07 -7.29 2.30
N ILE A 67 -4.64 -8.00 3.33
CA ILE A 67 -5.12 -9.36 3.62
C ILE A 67 -6.45 -9.27 4.37
N GLU A 68 -7.48 -9.97 3.87
CA GLU A 68 -8.81 -10.01 4.48
C GLU A 68 -9.41 -11.43 4.48
N PRO A 69 -10.12 -11.85 5.56
CA PRO A 69 -10.24 -11.19 6.86
C PRO A 69 -9.06 -11.50 7.80
N PHE A 70 -8.22 -10.51 8.08
CA PHE A 70 -7.01 -10.69 8.91
C PHE A 70 -7.30 -11.01 10.38
N MET A 71 -8.38 -10.47 10.94
CA MET A 71 -8.74 -10.76 12.35
C MET A 71 -9.04 -12.23 12.61
N GLN A 72 -9.78 -12.85 11.69
CA GLN A 72 -10.09 -14.28 11.78
C GLN A 72 -8.83 -15.12 11.59
N LEU A 73 -7.89 -14.65 10.77
CA LEU A 73 -6.58 -15.29 10.64
C LEU A 73 -5.83 -15.33 11.97
N ILE A 74 -5.71 -14.18 12.66
CA ILE A 74 -5.05 -14.10 13.98
C ILE A 74 -5.72 -15.01 15.00
N GLN A 75 -7.04 -15.09 14.98
CA GLN A 75 -7.80 -15.90 15.94
C GLN A 75 -7.67 -17.42 15.71
N LEU A 76 -7.48 -17.85 14.46
CA LEU A 76 -7.55 -19.27 14.07
C LEU A 76 -6.18 -19.92 13.83
N CYS A 77 -5.16 -19.11 13.60
CA CYS A 77 -3.82 -19.55 13.25
C CYS A 77 -2.80 -19.18 14.30
N GLU A 78 -1.82 -20.06 14.48
CA GLU A 78 -0.64 -19.78 15.29
C GLU A 78 0.22 -18.74 14.58
N GLU A 79 0.96 -17.96 15.37
CA GLU A 79 1.84 -16.90 14.89
C GLU A 79 2.78 -17.37 13.76
N GLN A 80 3.40 -18.55 13.90
CA GLN A 80 4.28 -19.12 12.88
C GLN A 80 3.57 -19.37 11.54
N GLN A 81 2.27 -19.69 11.55
CA GLN A 81 1.50 -19.88 10.31
C GLN A 81 1.21 -18.55 9.63
N ILE A 82 0.94 -17.50 10.42
CA ILE A 82 0.74 -16.13 9.94
C ILE A 82 2.03 -15.63 9.29
N TRP A 83 3.18 -15.88 9.91
CA TRP A 83 4.49 -15.50 9.37
C TRP A 83 4.76 -16.15 8.02
N LYS A 84 4.56 -17.47 7.92
CA LYS A 84 4.73 -18.18 6.64
C LYS A 84 3.81 -17.65 5.55
N LEU A 85 2.61 -17.19 5.92
CA LEU A 85 1.68 -16.60 4.96
C LEU A 85 2.18 -15.24 4.47
N ILE A 86 2.66 -14.39 5.38
CA ILE A 86 3.22 -13.07 5.06
C ILE A 86 4.50 -13.21 4.22
N GLU A 87 5.41 -14.09 4.63
CA GLU A 87 6.63 -14.42 3.88
C GLU A 87 6.30 -14.93 2.47
N GLY A 88 5.31 -15.80 2.34
CA GLY A 88 4.84 -16.27 1.04
C GLY A 88 4.24 -15.15 0.18
N LEU A 89 3.49 -14.21 0.78
CA LEU A 89 3.00 -13.02 0.07
C LEU A 89 4.16 -12.14 -0.40
N LEU A 90 5.09 -11.79 0.48
CA LEU A 90 6.24 -10.95 0.14
C LEU A 90 7.12 -11.61 -0.93
N THR A 91 7.28 -12.94 -0.89
CA THR A 91 7.93 -13.70 -1.96
C THR A 91 7.20 -13.53 -3.30
N ILE A 92 5.86 -13.67 -3.32
CA ILE A 92 5.06 -13.44 -4.54
C ILE A 92 5.25 -12.00 -5.04
N LEU A 93 5.25 -11.02 -4.15
CA LEU A 93 5.41 -9.61 -4.49
C LEU A 93 6.78 -9.34 -5.11
N MET A 94 7.86 -9.88 -4.55
CA MET A 94 9.22 -9.71 -5.07
C MET A 94 9.49 -10.48 -6.36
N GLU A 95 8.89 -11.68 -6.54
CA GLU A 95 9.06 -12.50 -7.76
C GLU A 95 8.30 -11.96 -8.97
N GLN A 96 7.22 -11.20 -8.79
CA GLN A 96 6.41 -10.66 -9.89
C GLN A 96 6.98 -9.36 -10.50
N THR A 97 8.10 -8.87 -10.00
CA THR A 97 8.49 -7.48 -10.20
C THR A 97 9.97 -7.36 -10.56
N PRO A 98 10.34 -7.40 -11.85
CA PRO A 98 11.74 -7.36 -12.24
C PRO A 98 12.34 -5.95 -12.04
N ASP A 99 13.44 -5.92 -11.29
CA ASP A 99 14.55 -4.95 -11.28
C ASP A 99 14.31 -3.47 -10.92
N VAL A 100 13.08 -2.98 -10.76
CA VAL A 100 12.84 -1.54 -10.41
C VAL A 100 11.66 -1.32 -9.45
N VAL A 101 11.30 -2.33 -8.66
CA VAL A 101 10.09 -2.29 -7.82
C VAL A 101 10.45 -2.22 -6.34
N TYR A 102 9.79 -1.29 -5.64
CA TYR A 102 9.87 -1.18 -4.19
C TYR A 102 8.70 -1.93 -3.55
N VAL A 103 9.02 -2.81 -2.61
CA VAL A 103 8.05 -3.57 -1.80
C VAL A 103 8.33 -3.30 -0.33
N ASP A 104 7.30 -2.94 0.42
CA ASP A 104 7.38 -2.79 1.88
C ASP A 104 6.03 -3.05 2.55
N CYS A 105 6.02 -3.02 3.87
CA CYS A 105 4.82 -3.13 4.69
C CYS A 105 4.47 -1.75 5.27
N VAL A 106 3.23 -1.33 5.05
CA VAL A 106 2.69 -0.06 5.59
C VAL A 106 1.96 -0.30 6.91
N GLU A 107 1.42 -1.51 7.07
CA GLU A 107 0.77 -1.99 8.29
C GLU A 107 1.02 -3.50 8.41
N VAL A 108 0.61 -4.10 9.53
CA VAL A 108 0.75 -5.55 9.79
C VAL A 108 0.05 -6.43 8.75
N ASN A 109 -0.97 -5.90 8.07
CA ASN A 109 -1.71 -6.59 7.01
C ASN A 109 -1.86 -5.76 5.74
N GLU A 110 -1.13 -4.66 5.61
CA GLU A 110 -1.18 -3.73 4.47
C GLU A 110 0.22 -3.63 3.85
N PHE A 111 0.32 -3.95 2.57
CA PHE A 111 1.58 -4.08 1.84
C PHE A 111 1.57 -3.17 0.63
N ILE A 112 2.71 -2.57 0.30
CA ILE A 112 2.81 -1.63 -0.82
C ILE A 112 3.75 -2.17 -1.89
N VAL A 113 3.39 -1.90 -3.15
CA VAL A 113 4.23 -2.10 -4.32
C VAL A 113 4.29 -0.79 -5.11
N LEU A 114 5.49 -0.30 -5.38
CA LEU A 114 5.70 0.86 -6.24
C LEU A 114 6.34 0.41 -7.56
N ILE A 115 5.67 0.68 -8.67
CA ILE A 115 6.07 0.26 -10.00
C ILE A 115 6.23 1.48 -10.90
N PRO A 116 7.48 1.88 -11.23
CA PRO A 116 7.72 3.01 -12.12
C PRO A 116 7.48 2.64 -13.58
N ALA A 117 7.15 3.63 -14.40
CA ALA A 117 7.03 3.52 -15.86
C ALA A 117 6.04 2.45 -16.35
N VAL A 118 5.10 2.04 -15.50
CA VAL A 118 4.05 1.08 -15.83
C VAL A 118 2.72 1.79 -15.92
N ASN A 119 1.98 1.50 -17.00
CA ASN A 119 0.67 2.08 -17.21
C ASN A 119 -0.38 1.44 -16.27
N PRO A 120 -1.52 2.12 -16.04
CA PRO A 120 -2.51 1.66 -15.06
C PRO A 120 -3.07 0.25 -15.35
N ASP A 121 -3.32 -0.09 -16.61
CA ASP A 121 -3.90 -1.40 -16.98
C ASP A 121 -2.92 -2.55 -16.74
N GLN A 122 -1.64 -2.31 -17.01
CA GLN A 122 -0.56 -3.26 -16.70
C GLN A 122 -0.41 -3.44 -15.18
N ALA A 123 -0.49 -2.35 -14.41
CA ALA A 123 -0.45 -2.40 -12.95
C ALA A 123 -1.65 -3.18 -12.37
N LEU A 124 -2.86 -2.98 -12.91
CA LEU A 124 -4.05 -3.76 -12.54
C LEU A 124 -3.86 -5.24 -12.85
N THR A 125 -3.38 -5.56 -14.05
CA THR A 125 -3.13 -6.96 -14.48
C THR A 125 -2.11 -7.65 -13.58
N ALA A 126 -1.00 -6.97 -13.27
CA ALA A 126 0.01 -7.49 -12.35
C ALA A 126 -0.56 -7.69 -10.94
N GLY A 127 -1.37 -6.74 -10.47
CA GLY A 127 -2.01 -6.83 -9.17
C GLY A 127 -3.00 -7.99 -9.06
N ASP A 128 -3.81 -8.23 -10.09
CA ASP A 128 -4.74 -9.36 -10.11
C ASP A 128 -3.99 -10.71 -10.13
N GLU A 129 -2.86 -10.81 -10.84
CA GLU A 129 -2.02 -12.00 -10.82
C GLU A 129 -1.40 -12.26 -9.43
N ILE A 130 -0.92 -11.21 -8.76
CA ILE A 130 -0.45 -11.29 -7.36
C ILE A 130 -1.57 -11.82 -6.45
N CYS A 131 -2.77 -11.26 -6.55
CA CYS A 131 -3.93 -11.69 -5.77
C CYS A 131 -4.29 -13.16 -6.04
N ARG A 132 -4.23 -13.60 -7.30
CA ARG A 132 -4.49 -14.99 -7.70
C ARG A 132 -3.47 -15.95 -7.10
N ARG A 133 -2.17 -15.64 -7.22
CA ARG A 133 -1.07 -16.43 -6.64
C ARG A 133 -1.18 -16.51 -5.12
N PHE A 134 -1.48 -15.39 -4.46
CA PHE A 134 -1.72 -15.37 -3.02
C PHE A 134 -2.89 -16.27 -2.63
N HIS A 135 -4.01 -16.19 -3.35
CA HIS A 135 -5.18 -17.02 -3.06
C HIS A 135 -4.88 -18.51 -3.18
N ASP A 136 -4.16 -18.92 -4.24
CA ASP A 136 -3.75 -20.31 -4.45
C ASP A 136 -2.83 -20.81 -3.34
N MET A 137 -1.88 -19.98 -2.90
CA MET A 137 -0.98 -20.27 -1.79
C MET A 137 -1.74 -20.37 -0.46
N ALA A 138 -2.52 -19.35 -0.11
CA ALA A 138 -3.28 -19.29 1.14
C ALA A 138 -4.26 -20.47 1.23
N LYS A 139 -4.96 -20.79 0.15
CA LYS A 139 -5.89 -21.93 0.11
C LYS A 139 -5.21 -23.26 0.46
N LYS A 140 -3.95 -23.46 0.09
CA LYS A 140 -3.20 -24.68 0.47
C LYS A 140 -2.83 -24.69 1.95
N MET A 141 -2.46 -23.53 2.51
CA MET A 141 -1.98 -23.41 3.88
C MET A 141 -3.09 -23.52 4.93
N ILE A 142 -4.23 -22.84 4.70
CA ILE A 142 -5.28 -22.67 5.73
C ILE A 142 -6.60 -23.38 5.41
N ARG A 143 -6.66 -24.22 4.36
CA ARG A 143 -7.89 -24.96 3.95
C ARG A 143 -8.58 -25.68 5.11
N LYS A 144 -7.77 -26.33 5.95
CA LYS A 144 -8.25 -27.16 7.06
C LYS A 144 -8.89 -26.35 8.19
N LYS A 145 -8.71 -25.02 8.20
CA LYS A 145 -9.25 -24.10 9.20
C LYS A 145 -10.60 -23.50 8.79
N GLY A 146 -11.13 -23.84 7.61
CA GLY A 146 -12.40 -23.30 7.11
C GLY A 146 -12.36 -21.81 6.76
N LEU A 147 -11.16 -21.20 6.75
CA LEU A 147 -10.96 -19.78 6.48
C LEU A 147 -10.62 -19.57 5.00
N SER A 148 -11.27 -18.60 4.36
CA SER A 148 -10.95 -18.17 3.00
C SER A 148 -10.34 -16.77 3.03
N LEU A 149 -9.03 -16.69 2.83
CA LEU A 149 -8.34 -15.41 2.72
C LEU A 149 -8.38 -14.88 1.31
N LYS A 150 -8.46 -13.56 1.23
CA LYS A 150 -8.41 -12.76 0.02
C LYS A 150 -7.31 -11.71 0.20
N LEU A 151 -6.63 -11.41 -0.90
CA LEU A 151 -5.81 -10.22 -1.02
C LEU A 151 -6.61 -9.19 -1.83
N LYS A 152 -6.81 -8.01 -1.26
CA LYS A 152 -7.52 -6.90 -1.90
C LYS A 152 -6.53 -5.79 -2.19
N GLY A 153 -6.61 -5.21 -3.38
CA GLY A 153 -5.68 -4.20 -3.84
C GLY A 153 -6.39 -2.91 -4.22
N GLY A 154 -5.72 -1.79 -3.98
CA GLY A 154 -6.09 -0.50 -4.53
C GLY A 154 -4.93 0.09 -5.32
N LEU A 155 -5.22 0.54 -6.54
CA LEU A 155 -4.23 1.19 -7.40
C LEU A 155 -4.43 2.72 -7.36
N ALA A 156 -3.32 3.45 -7.21
CA ALA A 156 -3.21 4.87 -7.49
C ALA A 156 -2.01 5.12 -8.41
N VAL A 157 -2.09 6.11 -9.29
CA VAL A 157 -1.07 6.40 -10.30
C VAL A 157 -0.66 7.86 -10.18
N PHE A 158 0.61 8.11 -9.88
CA PHE A 158 1.18 9.44 -9.93
C PHE A 158 1.57 9.81 -11.37
N PRO A 159 1.32 11.05 -11.83
CA PRO A 159 0.62 12.14 -11.12
C PRO A 159 -0.90 12.17 -11.32
N GLU A 160 -1.48 11.23 -12.09
CA GLU A 160 -2.89 11.28 -12.52
C GLU A 160 -3.91 11.24 -11.37
N ASP A 161 -3.64 10.46 -10.32
CA ASP A 161 -4.54 10.23 -9.18
C ASP A 161 -4.18 11.10 -7.95
N GLY A 162 -3.08 11.86 -8.02
CA GLY A 162 -2.64 12.73 -6.95
C GLY A 162 -1.20 13.21 -7.12
N GLU A 163 -0.88 14.35 -6.49
CA GLU A 163 0.42 15.01 -6.60
C GLU A 163 1.34 14.73 -5.40
N ASN A 164 0.79 14.16 -4.34
CA ASN A 164 1.51 13.85 -3.11
C ASN A 164 1.13 12.48 -2.57
N ARG A 165 1.94 11.98 -1.64
CA ARG A 165 1.76 10.66 -1.02
C ARG A 165 0.37 10.49 -0.39
N LEU A 166 -0.13 11.51 0.31
CA LEU A 166 -1.41 11.41 1.04
C LEU A 166 -2.58 11.18 0.06
N GLU A 167 -2.59 11.87 -1.07
CA GLU A 167 -3.59 11.67 -2.12
C GLU A 167 -3.53 10.27 -2.73
N LEU A 168 -2.33 9.79 -3.06
CA LEU A 168 -2.14 8.45 -3.62
C LEU A 168 -2.61 7.35 -2.65
N PHE A 169 -2.24 7.46 -1.36
CA PHE A 169 -2.69 6.52 -0.33
C PHE A 169 -4.21 6.53 -0.15
N ARG A 170 -4.83 7.72 -0.18
CA ARG A 170 -6.28 7.84 -0.09
C ARG A 170 -6.98 7.12 -1.25
N ILE A 171 -6.55 7.36 -2.49
CA ILE A 171 -7.11 6.70 -3.67
C ILE A 171 -6.92 5.18 -3.59
N ALA A 172 -5.73 4.72 -3.23
CA ALA A 172 -5.46 3.29 -3.08
C ALA A 172 -6.34 2.66 -1.97
N ARG A 173 -6.45 3.28 -0.79
CA ARG A 173 -7.32 2.77 0.29
C ARG A 173 -8.79 2.76 -0.09
N ALA A 174 -9.26 3.77 -0.82
CA ALA A 174 -10.61 3.77 -1.38
C ALA A 174 -10.82 2.60 -2.35
N GLY A 175 -9.80 2.28 -3.16
CA GLY A 175 -9.77 1.10 -4.03
C GLY A 175 -9.89 -0.21 -3.25
N ILE A 176 -9.14 -0.37 -2.17
CA ILE A 176 -9.25 -1.54 -1.27
C ILE A 176 -10.66 -1.64 -0.72
N TYR A 177 -11.22 -0.54 -0.17
CA TYR A 177 -12.57 -0.53 0.37
C TYR A 177 -13.60 -1.01 -0.67
N GLN A 178 -13.55 -0.48 -1.89
CA GLN A 178 -14.42 -0.95 -2.97
C GLN A 178 -14.18 -2.42 -3.33
N ALA A 179 -12.92 -2.86 -3.31
CA ALA A 179 -12.57 -4.24 -3.63
C ALA A 179 -13.10 -5.20 -2.56
N SER A 180 -13.13 -4.81 -1.29
CA SER A 180 -13.74 -5.59 -0.20
C SER A 180 -15.25 -5.75 -0.35
N GLN A 181 -15.94 -4.72 -0.86
CA GLN A 181 -17.38 -4.77 -1.13
C GLN A 181 -17.74 -5.59 -2.37
N LYS A 182 -16.82 -5.73 -3.33
CA LYS A 182 -17.05 -6.45 -4.59
C LYS A 182 -16.50 -7.88 -4.53
N ALA A 183 -17.31 -8.85 -4.96
CA ALA A 183 -16.93 -10.26 -4.91
C ALA A 183 -15.86 -10.64 -5.95
N ARG A 184 -15.89 -10.05 -7.15
CA ARG A 184 -15.06 -10.47 -8.31
C ARG A 184 -13.77 -9.70 -8.48
N GLN A 185 -13.75 -8.41 -8.15
CA GLN A 185 -12.59 -7.57 -8.35
C GLN A 185 -11.63 -7.71 -7.16
N THR A 186 -10.37 -7.98 -7.47
CA THR A 186 -9.30 -8.11 -6.48
C THR A 186 -8.49 -6.84 -6.36
N VAL A 187 -8.17 -6.17 -7.47
CA VAL A 187 -7.54 -4.85 -7.47
C VAL A 187 -8.45 -3.81 -8.14
N ILE A 188 -8.59 -2.63 -7.52
CA ILE A 188 -9.44 -1.55 -8.05
C ILE A 188 -8.65 -0.24 -8.06
N ARG A 189 -8.67 0.46 -9.20
CA ARG A 189 -8.31 1.87 -9.29
C ARG A 189 -9.56 2.72 -9.12
N MET A 190 -9.55 3.63 -8.16
CA MET A 190 -10.65 4.57 -7.98
C MET A 190 -10.45 5.76 -8.90
N GLN A 191 -11.41 6.00 -9.80
CA GLN A 191 -11.49 7.25 -10.54
C GLN A 191 -12.48 8.16 -9.81
N ASN A 192 -12.06 9.40 -9.51
CA ASN A 192 -12.90 10.42 -8.87
C ASN A 192 -13.46 10.04 -7.51
N ASP A 193 -12.61 9.67 -6.54
CA ASP A 193 -13.04 9.55 -5.15
C ASP A 193 -13.49 10.93 -4.61
N ARG A 194 -14.81 11.13 -4.55
CA ARG A 194 -15.44 12.41 -4.26
C ARG A 194 -15.34 12.73 -2.79
N LEU A 195 -14.72 13.85 -2.48
CA LEU A 195 -14.70 14.39 -1.13
C LEU A 195 -16.11 14.87 -0.74
N ILE A 196 -16.56 14.41 0.41
CA ILE A 196 -17.83 14.83 1.01
C ILE A 196 -17.50 15.79 2.15
N SER A 197 -17.89 17.06 1.99
CA SER A 197 -17.71 18.07 3.03
C SER A 197 -18.66 17.83 4.20
N LYS A 198 -18.12 17.78 5.41
CA LYS A 198 -18.89 17.85 6.65
C LYS A 198 -18.34 18.98 7.52
N SER A 199 -19.21 19.87 7.97
CA SER A 199 -18.86 20.91 8.95
C SER A 199 -18.84 20.32 10.35
N ALA A 200 -17.72 20.45 11.04
CA ALA A 200 -17.59 20.16 12.46
C ALA A 200 -17.18 21.45 13.20
N GLY A 201 -17.74 21.66 14.39
CA GLY A 201 -17.29 22.72 15.28
C GLY A 201 -16.05 22.26 16.05
N TYR A 202 -15.01 23.08 16.06
CA TYR A 202 -13.78 22.85 16.83
C TYR A 202 -13.60 24.00 17.83
N ALA A 203 -13.01 23.72 18.99
CA ALA A 203 -12.61 24.78 19.91
C ALA A 203 -11.45 25.60 19.31
N SER A 204 -11.36 26.89 19.64
CA SER A 204 -10.35 27.80 19.07
C SER A 204 -8.92 27.28 19.23
N TYR A 205 -8.57 26.80 20.43
CA TYR A 205 -7.24 26.25 20.69
C TYR A 205 -6.91 25.02 19.84
N GLN A 206 -7.91 24.21 19.46
CA GLN A 206 -7.71 23.04 18.60
C GLN A 206 -7.39 23.49 17.17
N VAL A 207 -8.07 24.54 16.70
CA VAL A 207 -7.80 25.14 15.40
C VAL A 207 -6.37 25.70 15.37
N ASP A 208 -5.97 26.44 16.40
CA ASP A 208 -4.61 26.99 16.50
C ASP A 208 -3.54 25.88 16.47
N GLN A 209 -3.73 24.82 17.27
CA GLN A 209 -2.84 23.65 17.27
C GLN A 209 -2.79 22.94 15.91
N MET A 210 -3.92 22.83 15.22
CA MET A 210 -3.97 22.20 13.91
C MET A 210 -3.17 23.00 12.87
N TYR A 211 -3.25 24.33 12.88
CA TYR A 211 -2.42 25.17 12.01
C TYR A 211 -0.94 25.05 12.32
N GLU A 212 -0.58 25.06 13.61
CA GLU A 212 0.81 24.91 14.05
C GLU A 212 1.40 23.57 13.57
N ILE A 213 0.71 22.45 13.83
CA ILE A 213 1.18 21.12 13.43
C ILE A 213 1.21 20.98 11.90
N ALA A 214 0.16 21.41 11.20
CA ALA A 214 0.11 21.33 9.74
C ALA A 214 1.26 22.12 9.10
N SER A 215 1.59 23.30 9.65
CA SER A 215 2.73 24.09 9.21
C SER A 215 4.07 23.40 9.48
N LEU A 216 4.24 22.76 10.64
CA LEU A 216 5.47 22.01 10.96
C LEU A 216 5.67 20.81 10.04
N GLU A 217 4.58 20.14 9.66
CA GLU A 217 4.56 18.99 8.75
C GLU A 217 4.55 19.40 7.27
N GLY A 218 4.42 20.70 6.96
CA GLY A 218 4.39 21.21 5.58
C GLY A 218 3.15 20.79 4.77
N VAL A 219 2.02 20.52 5.44
CA VAL A 219 0.76 20.09 4.82
C VAL A 219 -0.36 21.09 5.08
N SER A 220 -1.44 21.03 4.31
CA SER A 220 -2.65 21.81 4.63
C SER A 220 -3.39 21.23 5.85
N VAL A 221 -4.13 22.08 6.56
CA VAL A 221 -4.96 21.65 7.71
C VAL A 221 -5.96 20.57 7.29
N ASP A 222 -6.57 20.69 6.10
CA ASP A 222 -7.49 19.68 5.59
C ASP A 222 -6.80 18.33 5.37
N SER A 223 -5.57 18.34 4.87
CA SER A 223 -4.80 17.12 4.66
C SER A 223 -4.40 16.48 5.99
N PHE A 224 -3.98 17.29 6.96
CA PHE A 224 -3.70 16.84 8.33
C PHE A 224 -4.93 16.19 8.98
N LEU A 225 -6.10 16.84 8.89
CA LEU A 225 -7.35 16.33 9.44
C LEU A 225 -7.75 14.98 8.83
N ARG A 226 -7.59 14.83 7.52
CA ARG A 226 -7.90 13.57 6.82
C ARG A 226 -6.99 12.45 7.29
N GLU A 227 -5.68 12.69 7.35
CA GLU A 227 -4.73 11.66 7.83
C GLU A 227 -4.99 11.32 9.30
N ALA A 228 -5.26 12.32 10.15
CA ALA A 228 -5.60 12.10 11.55
C ALA A 228 -6.88 11.27 11.71
N PHE A 229 -7.89 11.53 10.87
CA PHE A 229 -9.13 10.75 10.85
C PHE A 229 -8.90 9.31 10.37
N ASP A 230 -8.15 9.12 9.29
CA ASP A 230 -7.78 7.78 8.78
C ASP A 230 -7.00 6.99 9.83
N CYS A 231 -6.01 7.62 10.47
CA CYS A 231 -5.28 7.04 11.60
C CYS A 231 -6.22 6.65 12.75
N HIS A 232 -7.22 7.47 13.05
CA HIS A 232 -8.21 7.16 14.07
C HIS A 232 -9.11 5.98 13.69
N LEU A 233 -9.62 5.94 12.46
CA LEU A 233 -10.45 4.84 11.95
C LEU A 233 -9.71 3.50 12.01
N LYS A 234 -8.42 3.47 11.68
CA LYS A 234 -7.58 2.27 11.75
C LYS A 234 -7.59 1.62 13.15
N ARG A 235 -7.63 2.42 14.21
CA ARG A 235 -7.63 1.93 15.61
C ARG A 235 -8.87 1.12 15.99
N PHE A 236 -9.96 1.26 15.25
CA PHE A 236 -11.18 0.46 15.46
C PHE A 236 -11.22 -0.79 14.57
N ILE A 237 -10.37 -0.84 13.54
CA ILE A 237 -10.33 -1.93 12.56
C ILE A 237 -9.26 -2.97 12.94
N LEU A 238 -8.16 -2.53 13.55
CA LEU A 238 -7.13 -3.39 14.15
C LEU A 238 -7.34 -3.44 15.67
N PRO A 239 -7.04 -4.57 16.35
CA PRO A 239 -7.15 -4.61 17.80
C PRO A 239 -6.21 -3.55 18.38
N ALA A 240 -6.71 -2.80 19.35
CA ALA A 240 -5.84 -2.04 20.24
C ALA A 240 -4.77 -3.01 20.72
N ASN A 241 -3.52 -2.71 20.39
CA ASN A 241 -2.36 -3.48 20.77
C ASN A 241 -2.55 -3.96 22.21
N THR A 242 -2.48 -5.27 22.43
CA THR A 242 -2.48 -5.92 23.74
C THR A 242 -1.25 -5.46 24.51
N LYS A 243 -1.26 -4.21 24.96
CA LYS A 243 -0.41 -3.73 26.04
C LYS A 243 -1.00 -4.28 27.33
N GLY A 244 -0.36 -5.32 27.85
CA GLY A 244 -0.51 -5.76 29.23
C GLY A 244 -1.28 -7.07 29.40
N ARG A 245 -0.56 -8.19 29.29
CA ARG A 245 -0.34 -9.11 30.42
C ARG A 245 1.02 -9.77 30.27
#